data_AF-A0A538RYQ9-F1
#
_entry.id   AF-A0A538RYQ9-F1
#
_cell.length_a   1.000
_cell.length_b   1.000
_cell.length_c   1.000
_cell.angle_alpha   90.00
_cell.angle_beta   90.00
_cell.angle_gamma   90.00
#
_symmetry.space_group_name_H-M   'P 1'
#
loop_
_entity.id
_entity.type
_entity.pdbx_description
1 polymer ?
#
loop_
_entity_poly.entity_id
_entity_poly.type
_entity_poly.pdbx_seq_one_letter_code
_entity_poly.pdbx_strand_id
1 'polypeptide(L)'
;MARGRIRSERVRKYLFGGRMLDGSSVVAAFKECGVTHVIWIPDSELGTWEPALRACADISLIRVCREGEAMAVAAGLLLGGKRPIVLIQCTGLFGAGDALRNVIHDLKLPLFLVVGLRSYYAYQQGATRDTCPVFAEPILSAWQIPYTLLDRGHSASDLAAAYRQAQAEKRAGAVFLAE
;
A
#
# COMPACT_ATOMS: atom_id res chain seq x y z
N MET A 1 8.25 12.21 -47.93
CA MET A 1 7.56 12.72 -46.71
C MET A 1 6.87 11.59 -45.94
N ALA A 2 7.63 10.69 -45.29
CA ALA A 2 7.04 9.53 -44.59
C ALA A 2 7.80 9.13 -43.29
N ARG A 3 8.45 10.09 -42.62
CA ARG A 3 9.20 9.84 -41.36
C ARG A 3 8.57 10.47 -40.11
N GLY A 4 7.47 11.21 -40.24
CA GLY A 4 6.80 11.90 -39.12
C GLY A 4 5.69 11.11 -38.42
N ARG A 5 5.08 10.12 -39.09
CA ARG A 5 3.85 9.46 -38.57
C ARG A 5 4.14 8.38 -37.51
N ILE A 6 5.23 7.63 -37.69
CA ILE A 6 5.63 6.49 -36.83
C ILE A 6 6.10 6.96 -35.44
N ARG A 7 6.69 8.16 -35.33
CA ARG A 7 7.06 8.76 -34.04
C ARG A 7 5.84 9.17 -33.21
N SER A 8 4.74 9.57 -33.85
CA SER A 8 3.53 10.05 -33.14
C SER A 8 2.71 8.93 -32.51
N GLU A 9 2.68 7.73 -33.10
CA GLU A 9 1.99 6.57 -32.52
C GLU A 9 2.74 5.98 -31.32
N ARG A 10 4.09 5.98 -31.38
CA ARG A 10 4.92 5.53 -30.26
C ARG A 10 4.86 6.49 -29.07
N VAL A 11 4.72 7.80 -29.31
CA VAL A 11 4.50 8.82 -28.26
C VAL A 11 3.08 8.77 -27.70
N ARG A 12 2.06 8.48 -28.53
CA ARG A 12 0.67 8.30 -28.05
C ARG A 12 0.50 7.10 -27.12
N LYS A 13 1.26 6.01 -27.31
CA LYS A 13 1.22 4.85 -26.39
C LYS A 13 1.74 5.18 -24.97
N TYR A 14 2.58 6.22 -24.83
CA TYR A 14 3.04 6.72 -23.53
C TYR A 14 2.14 7.81 -22.93
N LEU A 15 1.27 8.43 -23.72
CA LEU A 15 0.41 9.53 -23.27
C LEU A 15 -1.00 9.10 -22.83
N PHE A 16 -1.41 7.84 -23.07
CA PHE A 16 -2.71 7.30 -22.64
C PHE A 16 -2.63 5.84 -22.13
N GLY A 17 -1.49 5.44 -21.55
CA GLY A 17 -1.27 4.09 -21.02
C GLY A 17 -0.37 4.10 -19.78
N GLY A 18 -0.57 5.09 -18.91
CA GLY A 18 0.21 5.27 -17.70
C GLY A 18 0.02 4.09 -16.74
N ARG A 19 1.13 3.44 -16.41
CA ARG A 19 1.29 2.66 -15.18
C ARG A 19 0.89 3.58 -14.02
N MET A 20 -0.30 3.38 -13.46
CA MET A 20 -0.86 4.33 -12.49
C MET A 20 -1.31 3.61 -11.22
N LEU A 21 -0.77 4.07 -10.10
CA LEU A 21 -1.22 3.81 -8.74
C LEU A 21 -2.12 4.98 -8.30
N ASP A 22 -3.26 5.11 -8.96
CA ASP A 22 -4.30 6.09 -8.58
C ASP A 22 -5.43 5.39 -7.81
N GLY A 23 -6.29 6.18 -7.16
CA GLY A 23 -7.36 5.63 -6.33
C GLY A 23 -8.31 4.69 -7.08
N SER A 24 -8.62 4.98 -8.35
CA SER A 24 -9.55 4.16 -9.13
C SER A 24 -8.94 2.82 -9.53
N SER A 25 -7.67 2.82 -9.94
CA SER A 25 -6.95 1.59 -10.30
C SER A 25 -6.68 0.72 -9.08
N VAL A 26 -6.35 1.33 -7.93
CA VAL A 26 -6.13 0.62 -6.67
C VAL A 26 -7.42 -0.01 -6.14
N VAL A 27 -8.55 0.71 -6.19
CA VAL A 27 -9.86 0.15 -5.81
C VAL A 27 -10.21 -1.05 -6.69
N ALA A 28 -10.01 -0.94 -8.02
CA ALA A 28 -10.24 -2.06 -8.93
C ALA A 28 -9.37 -3.28 -8.57
N ALA A 29 -8.07 -3.07 -8.34
CA ALA A 29 -7.14 -4.11 -7.90
C ALA A 29 -7.55 -4.78 -6.58
N PHE A 30 -7.95 -3.99 -5.58
CA PHE A 30 -8.43 -4.52 -4.30
C PHE A 30 -9.70 -5.37 -4.46
N LYS A 31 -10.65 -4.93 -5.30
CA LYS A 31 -11.85 -5.71 -5.61
C LYS A 31 -11.52 -7.05 -6.26
N GLU A 32 -10.63 -7.06 -7.25
CA GLU A 32 -10.17 -8.29 -7.90
C GLU A 32 -9.48 -9.26 -6.93
N CYS A 33 -8.82 -8.71 -5.91
CA CYS A 33 -8.20 -9.47 -4.83
C CYS A 33 -9.19 -9.98 -3.77
N GLY A 34 -10.47 -9.59 -3.87
CA GLY A 34 -11.50 -9.92 -2.88
C GLY A 34 -11.28 -9.24 -1.54
N VAL A 35 -10.60 -8.09 -1.53
CA VAL A 35 -10.48 -7.25 -0.33
C VAL A 35 -11.86 -6.78 0.06
N THR A 36 -12.15 -6.84 1.36
CA THR A 36 -13.47 -6.51 1.91
C THR A 36 -13.46 -5.20 2.70
N HIS A 37 -12.32 -4.88 3.31
CA HIS A 37 -12.19 -3.72 4.19
C HIS A 37 -10.85 -3.04 3.94
N VAL A 38 -10.87 -1.72 3.97
CA VAL A 38 -9.66 -0.89 4.00
C VAL A 38 -9.68 -0.12 5.30
N ILE A 39 -8.73 -0.43 6.18
CA ILE A 39 -8.51 0.30 7.41
C ILE A 39 -7.54 1.42 7.10
N TRP A 40 -7.95 2.63 7.42
CA TRP A 40 -7.42 3.83 6.79
C TRP A 40 -6.96 4.85 7.82
N ILE A 41 -5.70 5.27 7.68
CA ILE A 41 -5.14 6.45 8.34
C ILE A 41 -4.69 7.41 7.25
N PRO A 42 -5.22 8.65 7.21
CA PRO A 42 -4.94 9.57 6.12
C PRO A 42 -3.50 10.11 6.17
N ASP A 43 -2.85 10.14 5.01
CA ASP A 43 -1.66 10.95 4.73
C ASP A 43 -1.85 11.75 3.43
N SER A 44 -0.79 12.39 2.92
CA SER A 44 -0.87 13.24 1.73
C SER A 44 -0.94 12.46 0.41
N GLU A 45 -0.25 11.33 0.29
CA GLU A 45 -0.12 10.59 -0.98
C GLU A 45 -1.18 9.50 -1.10
N LEU A 46 -1.26 8.59 -0.12
CA LEU A 46 -2.34 7.62 -0.05
C LEU A 46 -3.68 8.36 0.01
N GLY A 47 -3.74 9.52 0.68
CA GLY A 47 -4.96 10.32 0.84
C GLY A 47 -5.66 10.66 -0.47
N THR A 48 -4.93 10.69 -1.58
CA THR A 48 -5.49 10.88 -2.92
C THR A 48 -6.42 9.74 -3.35
N TRP A 49 -6.35 8.56 -2.70
CA TRP A 49 -7.20 7.41 -2.99
C TRP A 49 -8.53 7.43 -2.24
N GLU A 50 -8.65 8.26 -1.20
CA GLU A 50 -9.84 8.31 -0.34
C GLU A 50 -11.15 8.54 -1.12
N PRO A 51 -11.24 9.46 -2.11
CA PRO A 51 -12.48 9.66 -2.85
C PRO A 51 -12.95 8.39 -3.58
N ALA A 52 -12.03 7.64 -4.18
CA ALA A 52 -12.34 6.40 -4.88
C ALA A 52 -12.76 5.29 -3.90
N LEU A 53 -12.05 5.17 -2.77
CA LEU A 53 -12.39 4.21 -1.72
C LEU A 53 -13.78 4.49 -1.12
N ARG A 54 -14.12 5.76 -0.87
CA ARG A 54 -15.44 6.16 -0.37
C ARG A 54 -16.58 5.88 -1.35
N ALA A 55 -16.31 6.00 -2.66
CA ALA A 55 -17.30 5.75 -3.70
C ALA A 55 -17.53 4.26 -3.97
N CYS A 56 -16.66 3.38 -3.45
CA CYS A 56 -16.76 1.94 -3.63
C CYS A 56 -17.74 1.31 -2.63
N ALA A 57 -18.84 0.72 -3.10
CA ALA A 57 -19.79 0.02 -2.23
C ALA A 57 -19.31 -1.38 -1.79
N ASP A 58 -18.41 -2.01 -2.55
CA ASP A 58 -17.97 -3.39 -2.32
C ASP A 58 -16.88 -3.50 -1.23
N ILE A 59 -16.19 -2.39 -0.93
CA ILE A 59 -15.11 -2.30 0.05
C ILE A 59 -15.54 -1.34 1.15
N SER A 60 -15.57 -1.83 2.39
CA SER A 60 -15.84 -0.97 3.55
C SER A 60 -14.59 -0.19 3.95
N LEU A 61 -14.63 1.13 3.80
CA LEU A 61 -13.59 2.04 4.28
C LEU A 61 -13.80 2.36 5.77
N ILE A 62 -12.88 1.91 6.63
CA ILE A 62 -12.92 2.16 8.07
C ILE A 62 -11.80 3.13 8.42
N ARG A 63 -12.17 4.28 9.02
CA ARG A 63 -11.20 5.23 9.56
C ARG A 63 -10.99 4.98 11.03
N VAL A 64 -9.75 5.05 11.47
CA VAL A 64 -9.39 4.92 12.88
C VAL A 64 -8.78 6.22 13.40
N CYS A 65 -8.76 6.38 14.72
CA CYS A 65 -8.19 7.58 15.34
C CYS A 65 -6.68 7.45 15.56
N ARG A 66 -6.18 6.22 15.66
CA ARG A 66 -4.77 5.91 15.92
C ARG A 66 -4.31 4.69 15.14
N GLU A 67 -3.01 4.64 14.89
CA GLU A 67 -2.39 3.63 14.04
C GLU A 67 -2.34 2.25 14.69
N GLY A 68 -2.16 2.19 16.02
CA GLY A 68 -2.27 0.93 16.76
C GLY A 68 -3.69 0.33 16.72
N GLU A 69 -4.72 1.19 16.71
CA GLU A 69 -6.13 0.77 16.59
C GLU A 69 -6.37 0.08 15.23
N ALA A 70 -5.74 0.55 14.16
CA ALA A 70 -5.88 -0.07 12.84
C ALA A 70 -5.51 -1.55 12.84
N MET A 71 -4.45 -1.92 13.57
CA MET A 71 -3.99 -3.30 13.67
C MET A 71 -5.01 -4.16 14.41
N ALA A 72 -5.57 -3.65 15.51
CA ALA A 72 -6.60 -4.35 16.28
C ALA A 72 -7.89 -4.55 15.48
N VAL A 73 -8.36 -3.51 14.78
CA VAL A 73 -9.53 -3.59 13.90
C VAL A 73 -9.31 -4.61 12.78
N ALA A 74 -8.15 -4.55 12.11
CA ALA A 74 -7.83 -5.50 11.05
C ALA A 74 -7.70 -6.94 11.57
N ALA A 75 -7.14 -7.15 12.75
CA ALA A 75 -7.06 -8.46 13.38
C ALA A 75 -8.45 -9.04 13.68
N GLY A 76 -9.36 -8.26 14.25
CA GLY A 76 -10.74 -8.67 14.49
C GLY A 76 -11.47 -9.04 13.21
N LEU A 77 -11.27 -8.27 12.13
CA LEU A 77 -11.83 -8.56 10.81
C LEU A 77 -11.28 -9.86 10.22
N LEU A 78 -9.97 -10.11 10.32
CA LEU A 78 -9.36 -11.38 9.87
C LEU A 78 -9.95 -12.57 10.62
N LEU A 79 -10.08 -12.48 11.95
CA LEU A 79 -10.69 -13.53 12.77
C LEU A 79 -12.17 -13.75 12.43
N GLY A 80 -12.87 -12.69 12.03
CA GLY A 80 -14.25 -12.74 11.50
C GLY A 80 -14.38 -13.24 10.06
N GLY A 81 -13.30 -13.78 9.47
CA GLY A 81 -13.29 -14.32 8.11
C GLY A 81 -13.32 -13.26 7.00
N LYS A 82 -13.04 -11.99 7.34
CA LYS A 82 -12.91 -10.91 6.36
C LYS A 82 -11.48 -10.82 5.84
N ARG A 83 -11.31 -10.01 4.80
CA ARG A 83 -10.02 -9.75 4.12
C ARG A 83 -9.71 -8.26 4.19
N PRO A 84 -9.16 -7.77 5.32
CA PRO A 84 -8.78 -6.38 5.47
C PRO A 84 -7.38 -6.10 4.91
N ILE A 85 -7.17 -4.85 4.48
CA ILE A 85 -5.85 -4.26 4.25
C ILE A 85 -5.74 -2.99 5.11
N VAL A 86 -4.55 -2.72 5.66
CA VAL A 86 -4.25 -1.47 6.37
C VAL A 86 -3.48 -0.53 5.44
N LEU A 87 -3.97 0.69 5.25
CA LEU A 87 -3.29 1.78 4.53
C LEU A 87 -2.79 2.79 5.57
N ILE A 88 -1.49 3.04 5.58
CA ILE A 88 -0.80 3.79 6.63
C ILE A 88 0.49 4.43 6.11
N GLN A 89 0.92 5.58 6.65
CA GLN A 89 2.26 6.10 6.36
C GLN A 89 3.33 5.43 7.25
N CYS A 90 4.59 5.44 6.83
CA CYS A 90 5.72 4.94 7.60
C CYS A 90 5.84 5.54 9.02
N THR A 91 5.47 6.80 9.24
CA THR A 91 5.42 7.39 10.59
C THR A 91 4.41 6.68 11.50
N GLY A 92 3.23 6.41 10.96
CA GLY A 92 2.19 5.63 11.62
C GLY A 92 2.62 4.20 11.90
N LEU A 93 3.34 3.58 10.96
CA LEU A 93 3.94 2.25 11.13
C LEU A 93 4.87 2.22 12.35
N PHE A 94 5.69 3.27 12.56
CA PHE A 94 6.58 3.35 13.72
C PHE A 94 5.78 3.36 15.04
N GLY A 95 4.69 4.12 15.08
CA GLY A 95 3.81 4.18 16.26
C GLY A 95 3.01 2.90 16.50
N ALA A 96 2.65 2.16 15.44
CA ALA A 96 1.83 0.96 15.52
C ALA A 96 2.62 -0.35 15.78
N GLY A 97 3.95 -0.27 15.90
CA GLY A 97 4.83 -1.44 15.88
C GLY A 97 4.51 -2.53 16.89
N ASP A 98 4.18 -2.15 18.13
CA ASP A 98 3.82 -3.13 19.17
C ASP A 98 2.50 -3.86 18.85
N ALA A 99 1.49 -3.14 18.37
CA ALA A 99 0.23 -3.75 17.96
C ALA A 99 0.44 -4.65 16.73
N LEU A 100 1.21 -4.19 15.74
CA LEU A 100 1.51 -4.92 14.51
C LEU A 100 2.24 -6.24 14.79
N ARG A 101 3.31 -6.20 15.61
CA ARG A 101 4.08 -7.41 15.95
C ARG A 101 3.21 -8.43 16.67
N ASN A 102 2.32 -8.01 17.57
CA ASN A 102 1.43 -8.93 18.30
C ASN A 102 0.42 -9.59 17.34
N VAL A 103 -0.14 -8.84 16.39
CA VAL A 103 -1.06 -9.38 15.37
C VAL A 103 -0.37 -10.42 14.48
N ILE A 104 0.87 -10.17 14.09
CA ILE A 104 1.60 -11.04 13.15
C ILE A 104 2.23 -12.23 13.85
N HIS A 105 2.88 -12.03 15.00
CA HIS A 105 3.69 -13.07 15.64
C HIS A 105 2.92 -13.86 16.71
N ASP A 106 2.14 -13.16 17.54
CA ASP A 106 1.39 -13.83 18.62
C ASP A 106 0.08 -14.42 18.08
N LEU A 107 -0.66 -13.65 17.28
CA LEU A 107 -1.93 -14.12 16.69
C LEU A 107 -1.75 -14.85 15.36
N LYS A 108 -0.56 -14.78 14.73
CA LYS A 108 -0.23 -15.46 13.46
C LYS A 108 -1.19 -15.11 12.33
N LEU A 109 -1.68 -13.87 12.30
CA LEU A 109 -2.65 -13.43 11.30
C LEU A 109 -1.94 -12.92 10.04
N PRO A 110 -2.45 -13.26 8.82
CA PRO A 110 -1.82 -12.89 7.56
C PRO A 110 -2.18 -11.46 7.13
N LEU A 111 -1.89 -10.49 7.99
CA LEU A 111 -2.21 -9.08 7.77
C LEU A 111 -1.38 -8.49 6.62
N PHE A 112 -2.04 -7.77 5.71
CA PHE A 112 -1.37 -7.07 4.62
C PHE A 112 -1.41 -5.55 4.82
N LEU A 113 -0.25 -4.91 4.67
CA LEU A 113 -0.09 -3.47 4.82
C LEU A 113 0.30 -2.81 3.50
N VAL A 114 -0.25 -1.62 3.26
CA VAL A 114 0.19 -0.69 2.23
C VAL A 114 0.72 0.54 2.94
N VAL A 115 2.03 0.73 2.85
CA VAL A 115 2.77 1.71 3.63
C VAL A 115 3.32 2.82 2.76
N GLY A 116 2.85 4.04 2.95
CA GLY A 116 3.42 5.24 2.34
C GLY A 116 4.83 5.50 2.85
N LEU A 117 5.85 5.44 1.98
CA LEU A 117 7.26 5.65 2.33
C LEU A 117 7.64 7.10 2.10
N ARG A 118 7.27 7.93 3.08
CA ARG A 118 7.47 9.37 3.07
C ARG A 118 8.90 9.78 2.71
N SER A 119 9.02 10.78 1.83
CA SER A 119 10.29 11.41 1.44
C SER A 119 11.27 10.47 0.72
N TYR A 120 10.82 9.34 0.20
CA TYR A 120 11.67 8.36 -0.50
C TYR A 120 12.45 9.01 -1.64
N TYR A 121 11.79 9.71 -2.56
CA TYR A 121 12.46 10.27 -3.73
C TYR A 121 13.44 11.39 -3.36
N ALA A 122 13.06 12.24 -2.41
CA ALA A 122 13.94 13.32 -1.93
C ALA A 122 15.17 12.74 -1.21
N TYR A 123 15.01 11.64 -0.49
CA TYR A 123 16.11 10.95 0.19
C TYR A 123 17.09 10.31 -0.79
N GLN A 124 16.61 9.67 -1.86
CA GLN A 124 17.47 9.13 -2.93
C GLN A 124 18.32 10.22 -3.61
N GLN A 125 17.87 11.48 -3.60
CA GLN A 125 18.59 12.62 -4.16
C GLN A 125 19.48 13.35 -3.14
N GLY A 126 19.52 12.91 -1.88
CA GLY A 126 20.20 13.62 -0.79
C GLY A 126 19.57 14.99 -0.48
N ALA A 127 18.32 15.21 -0.88
CA ALA A 127 17.62 16.49 -0.81
C ALA A 127 16.75 16.66 0.45
N THR A 128 16.75 15.68 1.36
CA THR A 128 15.99 15.72 2.62
C THR A 128 16.82 15.18 3.79
N ARG A 129 16.44 15.58 5.00
CA ARG A 129 16.94 15.02 6.27
C ARG A 129 15.87 14.20 6.99
N ASP A 130 14.75 13.91 6.33
CA ASP A 130 13.71 13.06 6.87
C ASP A 130 14.29 11.67 7.20
N THR A 131 13.95 11.16 8.37
CA THR A 131 14.45 9.89 8.88
C THR A 131 13.56 8.72 8.48
N CYS A 132 12.36 8.98 7.94
CA CYS A 132 11.43 7.92 7.53
C CYS A 132 12.05 6.89 6.55
N PRO A 133 12.71 7.31 5.43
CA PRO A 133 13.35 6.38 4.52
C PRO A 133 14.51 5.59 5.14
N VAL A 134 15.12 6.12 6.20
CA VAL A 134 16.23 5.46 6.91
C VAL A 134 15.72 4.30 7.75
N PHE A 135 14.56 4.46 8.40
CA PHE A 135 14.08 3.50 9.41
C PHE A 135 13.02 2.52 8.92
N ALA A 136 12.23 2.87 7.91
CA ALA A 136 11.08 2.05 7.51
C ALA A 136 11.45 0.62 7.11
N GLU A 137 12.42 0.46 6.21
CA GLU A 137 12.89 -0.86 5.76
C GLU A 137 13.58 -1.65 6.89
N PRO A 138 14.53 -1.08 7.67
CA PRO A 138 15.10 -1.77 8.83
C PRO A 138 14.06 -2.22 9.86
N ILE A 139 13.01 -1.43 10.09
CA ILE A 139 11.95 -1.76 11.06
C ILE A 139 11.13 -2.97 10.59
N LEU A 140 10.66 -3.00 9.34
CA LEU A 140 9.96 -4.20 8.82
C LEU A 140 10.87 -5.43 8.82
N SER A 141 12.16 -5.25 8.51
CA SER A 141 13.14 -6.33 8.56
C SER A 141 13.32 -6.86 9.98
N ALA A 142 13.44 -5.98 10.97
CA ALA A 142 13.55 -6.36 12.39
C ALA A 142 12.30 -7.11 12.88
N TRP A 143 11.12 -6.73 12.39
CA TRP A 143 9.86 -7.43 12.67
C TRP A 143 9.62 -8.66 11.78
N GLN A 144 10.56 -9.00 10.89
CA GLN A 144 10.47 -10.15 9.98
C GLN A 144 9.22 -10.10 9.09
N ILE A 145 8.83 -8.90 8.67
CA ILE A 145 7.70 -8.69 7.77
C ILE A 145 8.25 -8.52 6.35
N PRO A 146 8.00 -9.47 5.44
CA PRO A 146 8.43 -9.35 4.05
C PRO A 146 7.70 -8.19 3.37
N TYR A 147 8.44 -7.43 2.56
CA TYR A 147 7.91 -6.27 1.85
C TYR A 147 8.34 -6.21 0.39
N THR A 148 7.61 -5.44 -0.40
CA THR A 148 7.97 -5.06 -1.77
C THR A 148 7.90 -3.55 -1.90
N LEU A 149 8.91 -2.93 -2.51
CA LEU A 149 8.89 -1.51 -2.82
C LEU A 149 8.24 -1.31 -4.19
N LEU A 150 7.19 -0.48 -4.24
CA LEU A 150 6.56 -0.02 -5.48
C LEU A 150 6.85 1.47 -5.66
N ASP A 151 7.31 1.81 -6.86
CA ASP A 151 7.61 3.18 -7.28
C ASP A 151 6.75 3.60 -8.48
N ARG A 152 7.01 4.79 -9.03
CA ARG A 152 6.34 5.32 -10.25
C ARG A 152 6.42 4.40 -11.47
N GLY A 153 7.32 3.42 -11.49
CA GLY A 153 7.43 2.41 -12.54
C GLY A 153 6.41 1.27 -12.41
N HIS A 154 5.72 1.17 -11.28
CA HIS A 154 4.77 0.12 -10.94
C HIS A 154 3.30 0.57 -11.10
N SER A 155 2.40 -0.38 -10.99
CA SER A 155 0.96 -0.23 -11.21
C SER A 155 0.14 -0.91 -10.11
N ALA A 156 -1.18 -0.67 -10.11
CA ALA A 156 -2.09 -1.37 -9.22
C ALA A 156 -2.08 -2.92 -9.42
N SER A 157 -1.69 -3.41 -10.59
CA SER A 157 -1.51 -4.86 -10.82
C SER A 157 -0.34 -5.42 -10.01
N ASP A 158 0.74 -4.65 -9.83
CA ASP A 158 1.90 -5.07 -9.04
C ASP A 158 1.53 -5.12 -7.55
N LEU A 159 0.74 -4.15 -7.08
CA LEU A 159 0.15 -4.16 -5.73
C LEU A 159 -0.76 -5.39 -5.52
N ALA A 160 -1.64 -5.69 -6.48
CA ALA A 160 -2.48 -6.88 -6.42
C ALA A 160 -1.66 -8.17 -6.42
N ALA A 161 -0.56 -8.24 -7.19
CA ALA A 161 0.33 -9.39 -7.20
C ALA A 161 1.00 -9.61 -5.84
N ALA A 162 1.55 -8.54 -5.23
CA ALA A 162 2.14 -8.60 -3.90
C ALA A 162 1.13 -9.08 -2.83
N TYR A 163 -0.11 -8.57 -2.87
CA TYR A 163 -1.18 -9.04 -2.00
C TYR A 163 -1.49 -10.52 -2.21
N ARG A 164 -1.74 -10.95 -3.46
CA ARG A 164 -2.07 -12.35 -3.78
C ARG A 164 -0.96 -13.29 -3.32
N GLN A 165 0.30 -12.91 -3.49
CA GLN A 165 1.44 -13.68 -3.02
C GLN A 165 1.42 -13.86 -1.50
N ALA A 166 1.27 -12.76 -0.73
CA ALA A 166 1.21 -12.84 0.73
C ALA A 166 0.04 -13.73 1.22
N GLN A 167 -1.13 -13.62 0.57
CA GLN A 167 -2.29 -14.45 0.90
C GLN A 167 -2.10 -15.92 0.53
N ALA A 168 -1.48 -16.23 -0.61
CA ALA A 168 -1.17 -17.60 -1.02
C ALA A 168 -0.21 -18.29 -0.04
N GLU A 169 0.77 -17.53 0.46
CA GLU A 169 1.73 -17.98 1.45
C GLU A 169 1.16 -17.96 2.89
N LYS A 170 -0.09 -17.49 3.08
CA LYS A 170 -0.77 -17.35 4.39
C LYS A 170 0.08 -16.64 5.43
N ARG A 171 0.80 -15.60 5.00
CA ARG A 171 1.68 -14.81 5.87
C ARG A 171 1.34 -13.33 5.79
N ALA A 172 1.80 -12.61 6.79
CA ALA A 172 1.81 -11.17 6.72
C ALA A 172 2.71 -10.68 5.59
N GLY A 173 2.41 -9.48 5.08
CA GLY A 173 3.21 -8.84 4.04
C GLY A 173 2.95 -7.35 3.98
N ALA A 174 3.90 -6.62 3.43
CA ALA A 174 3.76 -5.19 3.23
C ALA A 174 4.14 -4.79 1.81
N VAL A 175 3.62 -3.66 1.38
CA VAL A 175 4.15 -2.89 0.25
C VAL A 175 4.57 -1.54 0.76
N PHE A 176 5.78 -1.09 0.41
CA PHE A 176 6.14 0.31 0.49
C PHE A 176 5.77 1.01 -0.82
N LEU A 177 5.08 2.14 -0.72
CA LEU A 177 4.83 3.03 -1.85
C LEU A 177 5.78 4.20 -1.73
N ALA A 178 6.66 4.36 -2.71
CA ALA A 178 7.62 5.45 -2.73
C ALA A 178 6.93 6.81 -2.89
N GLU A 179 7.14 7.71 -1.93
CA GLU A 179 6.65 9.10 -1.92
C GLU A 179 7.74 10.13 -2.25
#